data_AF-A0A450XE47-F1
#
_entry.id   AF-A0A450XE47-F1
#
_cell.length_a   1.000
_cell.length_b   1.000
_cell.length_c   1.000
_cell.angle_alpha   90.00
_cell.angle_beta   90.00
_cell.angle_gamma   90.00
#
_symmetry.space_group_name_H-M   'P 1'
#
loop_
_entity.id
_entity.type
_entity.pdbx_description
1 polymer ?
#
loop_
_entity_poly.entity_id
_entity_poly.type
_entity_poly.pdbx_seq_one_letter_code
_entity_poly.pdbx_strand_id
1 'polypeptide(L)'
;MHTIMNDTRIETIEQVRQFLSGASLVEFSISSKNESYKWIEQTLIRFRYGSRNKTDKGLLLDLIEKVSGYSRIQVKRLVRQYLATGRIKRRQCTRQGFAQKYTREDIRLLADIDELHGGLSGPATKKLCERAFEIFKQTEYERLAGISVSHLYNLRGSSTYRNIRAHFDKTRPRASGIGERRKPTPQGKPGYLRVDTVHQGDLDGIKGVYYINAVDEVTQHDIVCAVEKISERYLIPVLERQIKEFPF
;
A
#
# COMPACT_ATOMS: atom_id res chain seq x y z
N MET A 1 6.81 19.53 -35.64
CA MET A 1 8.27 19.60 -35.83
C MET A 1 8.82 18.18 -35.85
N HIS A 2 9.35 17.72 -36.98
CA HIS A 2 10.08 16.46 -37.06
C HIS A 2 11.51 16.72 -36.60
N THR A 3 11.84 16.32 -35.38
CA THR A 3 13.22 16.44 -34.87
C THR A 3 14.02 15.24 -35.37
N ILE A 4 15.07 15.52 -36.14
CA ILE A 4 15.99 14.52 -36.68
C ILE A 4 16.93 14.10 -35.55
N MET A 5 16.87 12.83 -35.15
CA MET A 5 17.76 12.25 -34.15
C MET A 5 19.14 12.00 -34.80
N ASN A 6 20.16 12.74 -34.37
CA ASN A 6 21.52 12.61 -34.87
C ASN A 6 22.37 11.83 -33.85
N ASP A 7 22.19 10.51 -33.79
CA ASP A 7 22.99 9.59 -32.95
C ASP A 7 24.28 9.12 -33.65
N THR A 8 24.63 9.75 -34.77
CA THR A 8 25.81 9.49 -35.61
C THR A 8 27.15 9.75 -34.91
N ARG A 9 27.15 10.36 -33.72
CA ARG A 9 28.39 10.67 -32.96
C ARG A 9 28.79 9.63 -31.91
N ILE A 10 27.96 8.60 -31.67
CA ILE A 10 28.26 7.54 -30.68
C ILE A 10 28.32 6.19 -31.40
N GLU A 11 29.53 5.81 -31.80
CA GLU A 11 29.83 4.57 -32.51
C GLU A 11 30.65 3.59 -31.66
N THR A 12 31.36 4.08 -30.64
CA THR A 12 32.23 3.25 -29.78
C THR A 12 31.75 3.21 -28.33
N ILE A 13 32.08 2.14 -27.61
CA ILE A 13 31.75 1.99 -26.18
C ILE A 13 32.39 3.11 -25.35
N GLU A 14 33.55 3.62 -25.76
CA GLU A 14 34.21 4.72 -25.05
C GLU A 14 33.45 6.04 -25.21
N GLN A 15 32.88 6.30 -26.38
CA GLN A 15 31.96 7.44 -26.57
C GLN A 15 30.67 7.29 -25.76
N VAL A 16 30.18 6.05 -25.58
CA VAL A 16 29.05 5.79 -24.67
C VAL A 16 29.42 6.16 -23.24
N ARG A 17 30.62 5.78 -22.77
CA ARG A 17 31.12 6.14 -21.44
C ARG A 17 31.23 7.66 -21.27
N GLN A 18 31.81 8.36 -22.25
CA GLN A 18 31.94 9.83 -22.25
C GLN A 18 30.58 10.54 -22.26
N PHE A 19 29.60 9.99 -22.98
CA PHE A 19 28.25 10.52 -22.99
C PHE A 19 27.55 10.34 -21.63
N LEU A 20 27.70 9.16 -21.00
CA LEU A 20 27.11 8.89 -19.69
C LEU A 20 27.74 9.75 -18.60
N SER A 21 29.05 10.04 -18.67
CA SER A 21 29.75 10.95 -17.75
C SER A 21 29.42 12.44 -17.95
N GLY A 22 28.64 12.80 -18.97
CA GLY A 22 28.22 14.18 -19.22
C GLY A 22 29.23 15.03 -19.98
N ALA A 23 30.29 14.44 -20.53
CA ALA A 23 31.31 15.15 -21.30
C ALA A 23 30.86 15.53 -22.73
N SER A 24 29.63 15.18 -23.12
CA SER A 24 29.09 15.37 -24.45
C SER A 24 27.69 15.98 -24.38
N LEU A 25 27.56 17.21 -24.89
CA LEU A 25 26.28 17.90 -25.10
C LEU A 25 25.61 17.32 -26.36
N VAL A 26 24.84 16.25 -26.17
CA VAL A 26 23.94 15.75 -27.23
C VAL A 26 22.52 15.79 -26.71
N GLU A 27 21.70 16.63 -27.32
CA GLU A 27 20.26 16.65 -27.10
C GLU A 27 19.63 15.50 -27.87
N PHE A 28 19.18 14.48 -27.12
CA PHE A 28 18.36 13.41 -27.67
C PHE A 28 16.89 13.73 -27.42
N SER A 29 16.14 14.04 -28.47
CA SER A 29 14.67 14.10 -28.39
C SER A 29 14.06 12.95 -29.18
N ILE A 30 13.41 12.01 -28.49
CA ILE A 30 12.64 10.97 -29.18
C ILE A 30 11.18 11.43 -29.29
N SER A 31 10.71 11.56 -30.52
CA SER A 31 9.39 12.15 -30.83
C SER A 31 8.25 11.14 -30.71
N SER A 32 8.53 9.84 -30.89
CA SER A 32 7.50 8.79 -30.81
C SER A 32 7.99 7.47 -30.20
N LYS A 33 7.06 6.69 -29.61
CA LYS A 33 7.37 5.35 -29.09
C LYS A 33 7.87 4.38 -30.16
N ASN A 34 7.41 4.53 -31.41
CA ASN A 34 7.87 3.68 -32.51
C ASN A 34 9.32 3.99 -32.88
N GLU A 35 9.71 5.28 -32.86
CA GLU A 35 11.10 5.70 -33.02
C GLU A 35 11.97 5.21 -31.87
N SER A 36 11.50 5.27 -30.61
CA SER A 36 12.25 4.72 -29.47
C SER A 36 12.58 3.24 -29.68
N TYR A 37 11.60 2.44 -30.11
CA TYR A 37 11.81 1.00 -30.30
C TYR A 37 12.80 0.71 -31.44
N LYS A 38 12.69 1.43 -32.56
CA LYS A 38 13.62 1.32 -33.69
C LYS A 38 15.04 1.72 -33.28
N TRP A 39 15.19 2.81 -32.52
CA TRP A 39 16.48 3.28 -32.05
C TRP A 39 17.15 2.30 -31.10
N ILE A 40 16.39 1.69 -30.17
CA ILE A 40 16.91 0.66 -29.28
C ILE A 40 17.41 -0.54 -30.10
N GLU A 41 16.63 -1.00 -31.08
CA GLU A 41 17.03 -2.10 -31.97
C GLU A 41 18.33 -1.77 -32.73
N GLN A 42 18.38 -0.60 -33.37
CA GLN A 42 19.56 -0.12 -34.09
C GLN A 42 20.79 0.00 -33.19
N THR A 43 20.63 0.46 -31.94
CA THR A 43 21.71 0.55 -30.96
C THR A 43 22.24 -0.83 -30.57
N LEU A 44 21.35 -1.81 -30.34
CA LEU A 44 21.78 -3.17 -30.02
C LEU A 44 22.50 -3.85 -31.21
N ILE A 45 22.10 -3.56 -32.44
CA ILE A 45 22.76 -4.02 -33.67
C ILE A 45 24.13 -3.37 -33.83
N ARG A 46 24.20 -2.03 -33.80
CA ARG A 46 25.42 -1.22 -33.97
C ARG A 46 26.53 -1.68 -33.04
N PHE A 47 26.22 -1.87 -31.75
CA PHE A 47 27.22 -2.29 -30.76
C PHE A 47 27.43 -3.80 -30.66
N ARG A 48 26.74 -4.59 -31.48
CA ARG A 48 26.74 -6.06 -31.44
C ARG A 48 26.51 -6.56 -30.01
N TYR A 49 25.43 -6.09 -29.37
CA TYR A 49 25.18 -6.28 -27.93
C TYR A 49 25.35 -7.74 -27.45
N GLY A 50 24.94 -8.73 -28.25
CA GLY A 50 25.07 -10.15 -27.92
C GLY A 50 26.52 -10.59 -27.61
N SER A 51 27.48 -10.12 -28.41
CA SER A 51 28.91 -10.50 -28.32
C SER A 51 29.72 -9.66 -27.34
N ARG A 52 29.09 -8.70 -26.63
CA ARG A 52 29.79 -7.81 -25.68
C ARG A 52 29.95 -8.45 -24.31
N ASN A 53 30.99 -8.02 -23.59
CA ASN A 53 31.23 -8.42 -22.20
C ASN A 53 30.16 -7.83 -21.26
N LYS A 54 30.18 -8.22 -19.98
CA LYS A 54 29.18 -7.80 -18.99
C LYS A 54 29.22 -6.29 -18.70
N THR A 55 30.40 -5.67 -18.72
CA THR A 55 30.59 -4.24 -18.43
C THR A 55 30.04 -3.37 -19.54
N ASP A 56 30.37 -3.68 -20.79
CA ASP A 56 29.90 -2.96 -21.98
C ASP A 56 28.38 -3.09 -22.13
N LYS A 57 27.83 -4.27 -21.83
CA LYS A 57 26.38 -4.49 -21.78
C LYS A 57 25.71 -3.56 -20.76
N GLY A 58 26.34 -3.35 -19.59
CA GLY A 58 25.86 -2.41 -18.58
C GLY A 58 25.77 -0.98 -19.11
N LEU A 59 26.86 -0.48 -19.71
CA LEU A 59 26.93 0.86 -20.30
C LEU A 59 25.86 1.08 -21.39
N LEU A 60 25.63 0.07 -22.23
CA LEU A 60 24.61 0.15 -23.27
C LEU A 60 23.18 0.19 -22.69
N LEU A 61 22.92 -0.54 -21.60
CA LEU A 61 21.62 -0.46 -20.93
C LEU A 61 21.40 0.93 -20.30
N ASP A 62 22.44 1.51 -19.71
CA ASP A 62 22.38 2.84 -19.09
C ASP A 62 22.18 3.93 -20.14
N LEU A 63 22.82 3.81 -21.30
CA LEU A 63 22.58 4.67 -22.47
C LEU A 63 21.11 4.57 -22.91
N ILE A 64 20.60 3.35 -23.07
CA ILE A 64 19.24 3.13 -23.52
C ILE A 64 18.23 3.72 -22.53
N GLU A 65 18.45 3.58 -21.21
CA GLU A 65 17.60 4.20 -20.21
C GLU A 65 17.61 5.72 -20.30
N LYS A 66 18.81 6.32 -20.33
CA LYS A 66 18.97 7.78 -20.35
C LYS A 66 18.34 8.42 -21.58
N VAL A 67 18.46 7.78 -22.73
CA VAL A 67 17.95 8.31 -24.01
C VAL A 67 16.48 7.95 -24.25
N SER A 68 16.04 6.74 -23.92
CA SER A 68 14.66 6.30 -24.17
C SER A 68 13.65 6.74 -23.09
N GLY A 69 14.12 7.07 -21.89
CA GLY A 69 13.27 7.35 -20.73
C GLY A 69 12.52 6.12 -20.19
N TYR A 70 12.80 4.92 -20.70
CA TYR A 70 12.24 3.68 -20.17
C TYR A 70 12.96 3.25 -18.90
N SER A 71 12.22 2.64 -17.98
CA SER A 71 12.81 2.02 -16.79
C SER A 71 13.74 0.86 -17.17
N ARG A 72 14.77 0.62 -16.34
CA ARG A 72 15.69 -0.54 -16.44
C ARG A 72 14.99 -1.87 -16.66
N ILE A 73 13.83 -2.07 -16.05
CA ILE A 73 13.02 -3.29 -16.21
C ILE A 73 12.48 -3.40 -17.64
N GLN A 74 11.93 -2.31 -18.18
CA GLN A 74 11.40 -2.30 -19.54
C GLN A 74 12.53 -2.47 -20.56
N VAL A 75 13.67 -1.79 -20.38
CA VAL A 75 14.84 -1.94 -21.25
C VAL A 75 15.32 -3.39 -21.28
N LYS A 76 15.48 -4.04 -20.11
CA LYS A 76 15.85 -5.48 -20.04
C LYS A 76 14.87 -6.38 -20.77
N ARG A 77 13.55 -6.09 -20.73
CA ARG A 77 12.54 -6.84 -21.48
C ARG A 77 12.73 -6.71 -22.99
N LEU A 78 13.00 -5.49 -23.47
CA LEU A 78 13.24 -5.23 -24.89
C LEU A 78 14.53 -5.89 -25.39
N VAL A 79 15.60 -5.82 -24.60
CA VAL A 79 16.86 -6.51 -24.91
C VAL A 79 16.67 -8.03 -24.96
N ARG A 80 15.90 -8.61 -24.04
CA ARG A 80 15.58 -10.04 -24.07
C ARG A 80 14.81 -10.42 -25.34
N GLN A 81 13.84 -9.58 -25.74
CA GLN A 81 13.09 -9.78 -26.99
C GLN A 81 14.03 -9.76 -28.21
N TYR A 82 14.96 -8.79 -28.25
CA TYR A 82 15.98 -8.71 -29.30
C TYR A 82 16.89 -9.94 -29.32
N LEU A 83 17.43 -10.37 -28.17
CA LEU A 83 18.30 -11.55 -28.11
C LEU A 83 17.60 -12.84 -28.56
N ALA A 84 16.28 -12.94 -28.36
CA ALA A 84 15.51 -14.12 -28.77
C ALA A 84 15.09 -14.11 -30.24
N THR A 85 14.80 -12.94 -30.82
CA THR A 85 14.15 -12.83 -32.14
C THR A 85 14.90 -11.99 -33.16
N GLY A 86 16.01 -11.36 -32.77
CA GLY A 86 16.76 -10.40 -33.57
C GLY A 86 16.05 -9.07 -33.81
N ARG A 87 14.82 -8.88 -33.31
CA ARG A 87 14.01 -7.67 -33.52
C ARG A 87 13.22 -7.28 -32.27
N ILE A 88 12.88 -5.99 -32.17
CA ILE A 88 12.06 -5.43 -31.11
C ILE A 88 10.70 -5.03 -31.71
N LYS A 89 9.72 -5.92 -31.60
CA LYS A 89 8.35 -5.63 -32.03
C LYS A 89 7.57 -4.94 -30.91
N ARG A 90 7.13 -3.71 -31.16
CA ARG A 90 6.15 -3.03 -30.30
C ARG A 90 4.79 -3.70 -30.45
N ARG A 91 4.22 -4.19 -29.34
CA ARG A 91 2.81 -4.59 -29.29
C ARG A 91 1.96 -3.36 -29.00
N GLN A 92 0.91 -3.16 -29.80
CA GLN A 92 -0.08 -2.13 -29.50
C GLN A 92 -0.76 -2.50 -28.18
N CYS A 93 -0.68 -1.60 -27.21
CA CYS A 93 -1.47 -1.67 -25.99
C CYS A 93 -2.74 -0.87 -26.26
N THR A 94 -3.87 -1.55 -26.43
CA THR A 94 -5.19 -0.93 -26.42
C THR A 94 -5.45 -0.40 -25.01
N ARG A 95 -5.38 0.93 -24.85
CA ARG A 95 -5.71 1.62 -23.60
C ARG A 95 -7.21 1.78 -23.37
N GLN A 96 -8.02 1.62 -24.42
CA GLN A 96 -9.47 1.53 -24.28
C GLN A 96 -9.81 0.13 -23.79
N GLY A 97 -9.85 -0.03 -22.48
CA GLY A 97 -10.43 -1.22 -21.85
C GLY A 97 -11.92 -1.32 -22.15
N PHE A 98 -12.54 -2.42 -21.73
CA PHE A 98 -13.99 -2.57 -21.80
C PHE A 98 -14.69 -1.44 -21.03
N ALA A 99 -15.79 -0.92 -21.59
CA ALA A 99 -16.61 0.06 -20.89
C ALA A 99 -17.12 -0.54 -19.57
N GLN A 100 -16.95 0.21 -18.48
CA GLN A 100 -17.35 -0.24 -17.15
C GLN A 100 -18.88 -0.18 -17.03
N LYS A 101 -19.52 -1.35 -16.81
CA LYS A 101 -20.98 -1.44 -16.63
C LYS A 101 -21.45 -0.93 -15.27
N TYR A 102 -20.72 -1.24 -14.19
CA TYR A 102 -21.08 -0.85 -12.82
C TYR A 102 -20.17 0.26 -12.32
N THR A 103 -20.76 1.40 -12.04
CA THR A 103 -20.12 2.64 -11.61
C THR A 103 -19.75 2.62 -10.13
N ARG A 104 -19.08 3.68 -9.64
CA ARG A 104 -18.78 3.80 -8.20
C ARG A 104 -20.05 4.03 -7.38
N GLU A 105 -21.02 4.71 -7.98
CA GLU A 105 -22.34 4.99 -7.41
C GLU A 105 -23.09 3.67 -7.19
N ASP A 106 -23.06 2.77 -8.17
CA ASP A 106 -23.68 1.44 -8.03
C ASP A 106 -23.01 0.62 -6.90
N ILE A 107 -21.69 0.73 -6.73
CA ILE A 107 -20.97 0.04 -5.64
C ILE A 107 -21.38 0.59 -4.27
N ARG A 108 -21.63 1.90 -4.16
CA ARG A 108 -22.14 2.52 -2.92
C ARG A 108 -23.54 2.03 -2.60
N LEU A 109 -24.46 2.05 -3.57
CA LEU A 109 -25.82 1.54 -3.40
C LEU A 109 -25.86 0.06 -2.98
N LEU A 110 -24.96 -0.75 -3.52
CA LEU A 110 -24.80 -2.15 -3.10
C LEU A 110 -24.34 -2.25 -1.64
N ALA A 111 -23.39 -1.41 -1.23
CA ALA A 111 -22.94 -1.35 0.16
C ALA A 111 -24.06 -0.92 1.11
N ASP A 112 -24.88 0.05 0.72
CA ASP A 112 -26.01 0.56 1.51
C ASP A 112 -27.09 -0.51 1.68
N ILE A 113 -27.45 -1.24 0.61
CA ILE A 113 -28.36 -2.40 0.73
C ILE A 113 -27.78 -3.45 1.66
N ASP A 114 -26.50 -3.78 1.52
CA ASP A 114 -25.85 -4.78 2.37
C ASP A 114 -25.80 -4.34 3.83
N GLU A 115 -25.70 -3.04 4.10
CA GLU A 115 -25.78 -2.50 5.45
C GLU A 115 -27.19 -2.60 6.03
N LEU A 116 -28.20 -2.14 5.28
CA LEU A 116 -29.61 -2.17 5.70
C LEU A 116 -30.11 -3.60 6.00
N HIS A 117 -29.58 -4.59 5.29
CA HIS A 117 -30.03 -5.98 5.37
C HIS A 117 -29.05 -6.94 6.06
N GLY A 118 -27.98 -6.43 6.69
CA GLY A 118 -27.06 -7.24 7.49
C GLY A 118 -26.13 -8.16 6.70
N GLY A 119 -25.82 -7.83 5.44
CA GLY A 119 -24.82 -8.51 4.62
C GLY A 119 -25.25 -9.89 4.14
N LEU A 120 -26.37 -9.95 3.41
CA LEU A 120 -26.94 -11.20 2.92
C LEU A 120 -26.06 -11.89 1.86
N SER A 121 -26.43 -13.13 1.53
CA SER A 121 -25.81 -13.86 0.42
C SER A 121 -25.99 -13.11 -0.90
N GLY A 122 -25.07 -13.30 -1.84
CA GLY A 122 -25.14 -12.67 -3.17
C GLY A 122 -26.49 -12.89 -3.90
N PRO A 123 -27.08 -14.10 -3.90
CA PRO A 123 -28.42 -14.32 -4.48
C PRO A 123 -29.53 -13.50 -3.81
N ALA A 124 -29.53 -13.42 -2.47
CA ALA A 124 -30.54 -12.66 -1.74
C ALA A 124 -30.41 -11.15 -1.99
N THR A 125 -29.18 -10.65 -1.99
CA THR A 125 -28.85 -9.24 -2.27
C THR A 125 -29.24 -8.86 -3.69
N LYS A 126 -29.00 -9.76 -4.65
CA LYS A 126 -29.47 -9.58 -6.03
C LYS A 126 -31.00 -9.45 -6.08
N LYS A 127 -31.75 -10.32 -5.39
CA LYS A 127 -33.21 -10.25 -5.33
C LYS A 127 -33.72 -8.94 -4.70
N LEU A 128 -32.99 -8.39 -3.73
CA LEU A 128 -33.30 -7.08 -3.17
C LEU A 128 -33.10 -5.95 -4.20
N CYS A 129 -31.99 -5.98 -4.95
CA CYS A 129 -31.74 -5.01 -6.03
C CYS A 129 -32.79 -5.12 -7.16
N GLU A 130 -33.17 -6.35 -7.54
CA GLU A 130 -34.26 -6.60 -8.50
C GLU A 130 -35.58 -6.00 -8.01
N ARG A 131 -35.97 -6.25 -6.75
CA ARG A 131 -37.21 -5.71 -6.17
C ARG A 131 -37.19 -4.18 -6.06
N ALA A 132 -36.06 -3.59 -5.66
CA ALA A 132 -35.87 -2.15 -5.58
C ALA A 132 -36.20 -1.47 -6.92
N PHE A 133 -35.71 -2.04 -8.02
CA PHE A 133 -35.99 -1.52 -9.36
C PHE A 133 -37.38 -1.89 -9.88
N GLU A 134 -37.75 -3.16 -9.87
CA GLU A 134 -38.98 -3.65 -10.54
C GLU A 134 -40.26 -3.28 -9.79
N ILE A 135 -40.25 -3.37 -8.46
CA ILE A 135 -41.42 -3.15 -7.61
C ILE A 135 -41.46 -1.72 -7.12
N PHE A 136 -40.36 -1.24 -6.54
CA PHE A 136 -40.29 0.08 -5.90
C PHE A 136 -39.90 1.21 -6.86
N LYS A 137 -39.61 0.90 -8.12
CA LYS A 137 -39.26 1.86 -9.18
C LYS A 137 -38.07 2.76 -8.84
N GLN A 138 -37.16 2.27 -8.00
CA GLN A 138 -35.92 2.97 -7.65
C GLN A 138 -34.91 2.81 -8.80
N THR A 139 -34.88 3.81 -9.67
CA THR A 139 -34.10 3.81 -10.92
C THR A 139 -32.60 3.65 -10.70
N GLU A 140 -32.10 4.07 -9.54
CA GLU A 140 -30.71 3.94 -9.13
C GLU A 140 -30.24 2.47 -9.04
N TYR A 141 -31.17 1.52 -8.84
CA TYR A 141 -30.86 0.08 -8.81
C TYR A 141 -30.96 -0.62 -10.17
N GLU A 142 -31.32 0.09 -11.26
CA GLU A 142 -31.52 -0.51 -12.60
C GLU A 142 -30.33 -1.36 -13.04
N ARG A 143 -29.11 -0.82 -12.91
CA ARG A 143 -27.89 -1.56 -13.30
C ARG A 143 -27.65 -2.77 -12.38
N LEU A 144 -27.89 -2.61 -11.08
CA LEU A 144 -27.70 -3.65 -10.07
C LEU A 144 -28.74 -4.78 -10.16
N ALA A 145 -29.96 -4.50 -10.62
CA ALA A 145 -30.98 -5.53 -10.86
C ALA A 145 -30.47 -6.59 -11.86
N GLY A 146 -29.71 -6.17 -12.87
CA GLY A 146 -29.10 -7.05 -13.87
C GLY A 146 -27.77 -7.70 -13.47
N ILE A 147 -27.31 -7.58 -12.21
CA ILE A 147 -26.00 -8.07 -11.79
C ILE A 147 -25.94 -9.60 -11.70
N SER A 148 -24.83 -10.20 -12.12
CA SER A 148 -24.58 -11.62 -11.84
C SER A 148 -24.08 -11.79 -10.40
N VAL A 149 -24.43 -12.92 -9.76
CA VAL A 149 -23.99 -13.22 -8.39
C VAL A 149 -22.46 -13.19 -8.28
N SER A 150 -21.75 -13.73 -9.27
CA SER A 150 -20.29 -13.69 -9.31
C SER A 150 -19.75 -12.26 -9.39
N HIS A 151 -20.36 -11.39 -10.21
CA HIS A 151 -19.90 -10.02 -10.34
C HIS A 151 -20.24 -9.18 -9.09
N LEU A 152 -21.34 -9.49 -8.40
CA LEU A 152 -21.66 -8.89 -7.11
C LEU A 152 -20.55 -9.12 -6.08
N TYR A 153 -20.00 -10.34 -5.98
CA TYR A 153 -18.85 -10.58 -5.11
C TYR A 153 -17.58 -9.85 -5.57
N ASN A 154 -17.37 -9.67 -6.88
CA ASN A 154 -16.28 -8.82 -7.37
C ASN A 154 -16.45 -7.37 -6.90
N LEU A 155 -17.68 -6.82 -6.93
CA LEU A 155 -17.97 -5.48 -6.42
C LEU A 155 -17.74 -5.39 -4.91
N ARG A 156 -18.16 -6.40 -4.13
CA ARG A 156 -17.87 -6.49 -2.68
C ARG A 156 -16.36 -6.56 -2.37
N GLY A 157 -15.59 -7.14 -3.28
CA GLY A 157 -14.13 -7.19 -3.19
C GLY A 157 -13.41 -5.87 -3.54
N SER A 158 -14.11 -4.90 -4.12
CA SER A 158 -13.52 -3.63 -4.55
C SER A 158 -13.12 -2.75 -3.36
N SER A 159 -12.11 -1.89 -3.56
CA SER A 159 -11.70 -0.91 -2.57
C SER A 159 -12.85 0.06 -2.24
N THR A 160 -13.63 0.48 -3.23
CA THR A 160 -14.78 1.37 -3.03
C THR A 160 -15.79 0.76 -2.05
N TYR A 161 -16.16 -0.52 -2.23
CA TYR A 161 -17.08 -1.20 -1.31
C TYR A 161 -16.46 -1.38 0.07
N ARG A 162 -15.22 -1.86 0.15
CA ARG A 162 -14.53 -2.10 1.43
C ARG A 162 -14.33 -0.84 2.25
N ASN A 163 -14.11 0.31 1.60
CA ASN A 163 -13.98 1.58 2.31
C ASN A 163 -15.28 2.01 3.00
N ILE A 164 -16.43 1.55 2.53
CA ILE A 164 -17.75 1.82 3.11
C ILE A 164 -18.08 0.75 4.16
N ARG A 165 -17.94 -0.53 3.80
CA ARG A 165 -18.30 -1.68 4.63
C ARG A 165 -17.14 -2.26 5.43
N ALA A 166 -16.14 -1.46 5.79
CA ALA A 166 -15.03 -1.92 6.64
C ALA A 166 -15.58 -2.31 8.02
N HIS A 167 -15.90 -3.59 8.19
CA HIS A 167 -16.29 -4.13 9.48
C HIS A 167 -15.04 -4.28 10.34
N PHE A 168 -14.87 -3.38 11.30
CA PHE A 168 -13.86 -3.52 12.33
C PHE A 168 -14.46 -4.31 13.49
N ASP A 169 -14.20 -5.62 13.51
CA ASP A 169 -14.40 -6.38 14.75
C ASP A 169 -13.51 -5.78 15.83
N LYS A 170 -14.15 -5.20 16.86
CA LYS A 170 -13.41 -4.72 18.03
C LYS A 170 -12.64 -5.91 18.59
N THR A 171 -11.35 -5.71 18.85
CA THR A 171 -10.51 -6.69 19.53
C THR A 171 -11.19 -7.10 20.82
N ARG A 172 -11.57 -8.38 20.92
CA ARG A 172 -12.14 -8.94 22.14
C ARG A 172 -11.03 -8.99 23.19
N PRO A 173 -11.21 -8.39 24.39
CA PRO A 173 -10.19 -8.47 25.43
C PRO A 173 -9.99 -9.94 25.81
N ARG A 174 -8.76 -10.44 25.63
CA ARG A 174 -8.37 -11.76 26.12
C ARG A 174 -8.10 -11.63 27.61
N ALA A 175 -8.84 -12.35 28.45
CA ALA A 175 -8.54 -12.41 29.88
C ALA A 175 -7.13 -13.01 30.04
N SER A 176 -6.22 -12.24 30.64
CA SER A 176 -4.91 -12.76 31.02
C SER A 176 -5.10 -13.70 32.21
N GLY A 177 -4.66 -14.96 32.09
CA GLY A 177 -4.68 -15.93 33.19
C GLY A 177 -3.53 -15.75 34.20
N ILE A 178 -2.72 -14.69 34.07
CA ILE A 178 -1.47 -14.49 34.80
C ILE A 178 -1.69 -13.79 36.16
N GLY A 179 -2.93 -13.44 36.52
CA GLY A 179 -3.21 -12.88 37.84
C GLY A 179 -4.69 -12.81 38.20
N GLU A 180 -4.98 -12.98 39.49
CA GLU A 180 -6.31 -12.77 40.07
C GLU A 180 -6.46 -11.31 40.52
N ARG A 181 -7.60 -10.69 40.22
CA ARG A 181 -7.92 -9.34 40.70
C ARG A 181 -8.34 -9.42 42.18
N ARG A 182 -7.39 -9.23 43.08
CA ARG A 182 -7.61 -9.27 44.54
C ARG A 182 -6.93 -8.09 45.23
N LYS A 183 -7.54 -7.58 46.31
CA LYS A 183 -6.92 -6.55 47.16
C LYS A 183 -5.65 -7.11 47.82
N PRO A 184 -4.53 -6.36 47.86
CA PRO A 184 -3.32 -6.78 48.58
C PRO A 184 -3.59 -7.00 50.08
N THR A 185 -2.87 -7.95 50.70
CA THR A 185 -2.95 -8.22 52.15
C THR A 185 -1.55 -8.07 52.76
N PRO A 186 -1.12 -6.84 53.10
CA PRO A 186 0.29 -6.55 53.39
C PRO A 186 0.82 -7.10 54.72
N GLN A 187 -0.06 -7.43 55.68
CA GLN A 187 0.34 -7.87 57.03
C GLN A 187 1.38 -6.95 57.70
N GLY A 188 1.29 -5.65 57.44
CA GLY A 188 2.22 -4.64 57.97
C GLY A 188 3.61 -4.60 57.30
N LYS A 189 3.81 -5.33 56.19
CA LYS A 189 5.06 -5.32 55.42
C LYS A 189 4.93 -4.48 54.14
N PRO A 190 5.89 -3.59 53.84
CA PRO A 190 5.99 -2.92 52.53
C PRO A 190 6.18 -3.92 51.38
N GLY A 191 5.90 -3.50 50.15
CA GLY A 191 6.02 -4.32 48.94
C GLY A 191 4.68 -4.73 48.33
N TYR A 192 3.56 -4.23 48.85
CA TYR A 192 2.23 -4.57 48.40
C TYR A 192 1.60 -3.34 47.73
N LEU A 193 1.64 -3.33 46.40
CA LEU A 193 1.27 -2.16 45.61
C LEU A 193 -0.20 -2.22 45.16
N ARG A 194 -0.90 -1.10 45.29
CA ARG A 194 -2.13 -0.82 44.55
C ARG A 194 -1.78 0.02 43.33
N VAL A 195 -2.12 -0.50 42.17
CA VAL A 195 -1.81 0.14 40.88
C VAL A 195 -3.11 0.54 40.19
N ASP A 196 -3.26 1.84 39.96
CA ASP A 196 -4.42 2.44 39.31
C ASP A 196 -4.00 3.23 38.07
N THR A 197 -4.89 3.32 37.09
CA THR A 197 -4.65 4.07 35.84
C THR A 197 -5.69 5.16 35.67
N VAL A 198 -5.25 6.39 35.43
CA VAL A 198 -6.11 7.57 35.22
C VAL A 198 -5.79 8.18 33.86
N HIS A 199 -6.81 8.43 33.04
CA HIS A 199 -6.63 9.08 31.74
C HIS A 199 -6.84 10.59 31.88
N GLN A 200 -5.93 11.38 31.31
CA GLN A 200 -6.01 12.85 31.36
C GLN A 200 -7.25 13.41 30.64
N GLY A 201 -7.83 12.63 29.72
CA GLY A 201 -8.90 13.09 28.84
C GLY A 201 -8.36 13.56 27.49
N ASP A 202 -9.23 13.59 26.49
CA ASP A 202 -8.87 13.99 25.13
C ASP A 202 -9.14 15.49 24.94
N LEU A 203 -8.25 16.18 24.22
CA LEU A 203 -8.40 17.60 23.86
C LEU A 203 -8.32 17.74 22.34
N ASP A 204 -9.35 18.33 21.73
CA ASP A 204 -9.44 18.55 20.28
C ASP A 204 -9.20 17.29 19.42
N GLY A 205 -9.64 16.14 19.93
CA GLY A 205 -9.46 14.84 19.28
C GLY A 205 -8.04 14.25 19.40
N ILE A 206 -7.12 14.96 20.08
CA ILE A 206 -5.81 14.45 20.46
C ILE A 206 -5.96 13.70 21.79
N LYS A 207 -5.47 12.46 21.80
CA LYS A 207 -5.58 11.59 22.97
C LYS A 207 -4.64 12.05 24.09
N GLY A 208 -5.18 12.19 25.29
CA GLY A 208 -4.40 12.53 26.48
C GLY A 208 -3.50 11.39 26.95
N VAL A 209 -2.54 11.70 27.83
CA VAL A 209 -1.70 10.66 28.44
C VAL A 209 -2.47 9.90 29.53
N TYR A 210 -1.94 8.73 29.88
CA TYR A 210 -2.39 7.93 30.99
C TYR A 210 -1.40 8.04 32.14
N TYR A 211 -1.88 8.43 33.31
CA TYR A 211 -1.12 8.36 34.55
C TYR A 211 -1.28 6.97 35.16
N ILE A 212 -0.16 6.34 35.47
CA ILE A 212 -0.06 5.06 36.19
C ILE A 212 0.39 5.40 37.60
N ASN A 213 -0.51 5.26 38.56
CA ASN A 213 -0.21 5.48 39.97
C ASN A 213 0.05 4.11 40.62
N ALA A 214 1.18 3.98 41.30
CA ALA A 214 1.49 2.84 42.16
C ALA A 214 1.70 3.32 43.61
N VAL A 215 0.90 2.82 44.54
CA VAL A 215 0.98 3.16 45.97
C VAL A 215 1.25 1.91 46.80
N ASP A 216 2.24 1.96 47.69
CA ASP A 216 2.45 0.90 48.69
C ASP A 216 1.43 1.02 49.84
N GLU A 217 0.76 -0.09 50.16
CA GLU A 217 -0.35 -0.11 51.12
C GLU A 217 0.09 0.15 52.58
N VAL A 218 1.37 0.00 52.92
CA VAL A 218 1.86 0.21 54.31
C VAL A 218 2.50 1.58 54.47
N THR A 219 3.49 1.89 53.64
CA THR A 219 4.26 3.13 53.71
C THR A 219 3.54 4.32 53.12
N GLN A 220 2.49 4.09 52.32
CA GLN A 220 1.79 5.11 51.54
C GLN A 220 2.72 5.89 50.58
N HIS A 221 3.88 5.31 50.25
CA HIS A 221 4.77 5.85 49.22
C HIS A 221 4.09 5.70 47.86
N ASP A 222 3.99 6.80 47.11
CA ASP A 222 3.31 6.89 45.82
C ASP A 222 4.33 7.26 44.73
N ILE A 223 4.30 6.50 43.62
CA ILE A 223 5.02 6.81 42.40
C ILE A 223 4.03 6.91 41.24
N VAL A 224 4.01 8.08 40.61
CA VAL A 224 3.18 8.36 39.42
C VAL A 224 4.06 8.47 38.18
N CYS A 225 3.68 7.78 37.10
CA CYS A 225 4.31 7.93 35.79
C CYS A 225 3.26 8.19 34.70
N ALA A 226 3.66 8.85 33.62
CA ALA A 226 2.79 9.10 32.47
C ALA A 226 3.20 8.24 31.27
N VAL A 227 2.22 7.66 30.56
CA VAL A 227 2.42 6.93 29.30
C VAL A 227 1.43 7.41 28.25
N GLU A 228 1.87 7.45 27.00
CA GLU A 228 1.03 7.90 25.88
C GLU A 228 -0.11 6.91 25.57
N LYS A 229 0.10 5.60 25.81
CA LYS A 229 -0.85 4.53 25.45
C LYS A 229 -0.81 3.37 26.45
N ILE A 230 -1.97 2.76 26.68
CA ILE A 230 -2.09 1.51 27.43
C ILE A 230 -1.83 0.31 26.50
N SER A 231 -0.56 -0.08 26.39
CA SER A 231 -0.18 -1.39 25.84
C SER A 231 1.15 -1.86 26.44
N GLU A 232 1.44 -3.16 26.35
CA GLU A 232 2.65 -3.77 26.93
C GLU A 232 3.94 -3.02 26.56
N ARG A 233 4.07 -2.61 25.30
CA ARG A 233 5.24 -1.87 24.80
C ARG A 233 5.49 -0.56 25.55
N TYR A 234 4.43 0.16 25.94
CA TYR A 234 4.55 1.44 26.64
C TYR A 234 4.57 1.26 28.17
N LEU A 235 3.91 0.22 28.69
CA LEU A 235 3.80 -0.02 30.12
C LEU A 235 5.03 -0.71 30.71
N ILE A 236 5.61 -1.72 30.03
CA ILE A 236 6.71 -2.53 30.60
C ILE A 236 7.89 -1.64 31.06
N PRO A 237 8.44 -0.72 30.24
CA PRO A 237 9.59 0.09 30.67
C PRO A 237 9.26 1.01 31.85
N VAL A 238 8.01 1.49 31.93
CA VAL A 238 7.56 2.38 33.00
C VAL A 238 7.35 1.62 34.30
N LEU A 239 6.72 0.45 34.25
CA LEU A 239 6.52 -0.40 35.42
C LEU A 239 7.85 -0.90 35.99
N GLU A 240 8.80 -1.30 35.14
CA GLU A 240 10.16 -1.68 35.59
C GLU A 240 10.87 -0.53 36.31
N ARG A 241 10.67 0.71 35.85
CA ARG A 241 11.22 1.88 36.52
C ARG A 241 10.52 2.14 37.85
N GLN A 242 9.18 2.11 37.88
CA GLN A 242 8.40 2.31 39.10
C GLN A 242 8.82 1.32 40.20
N ILE A 243 8.99 0.04 39.86
CA ILE A 243 9.42 -0.98 40.81
C ILE A 243 10.80 -0.65 41.41
N LYS A 244 11.74 -0.11 40.63
CA LYS A 244 13.09 0.24 41.10
C LYS A 244 13.16 1.48 41.99
N GLU A 245 12.17 2.35 41.91
CA GLU A 245 12.13 3.61 42.66
C GLU A 245 11.54 3.42 44.06
N PHE A 246 10.83 2.31 44.33
CA PHE A 246 10.42 1.97 45.68
C PHE A 246 11.63 1.61 46.56
N PRO A 247 11.66 2.04 47.83
CA PRO A 247 12.85 1.93 48.69
C PRO A 247 13.02 0.54 49.35
N PHE A 248 12.47 -0.53 48.76
CA PHE A 248 12.44 -1.89 49.33
C PHE A 248 12.49 -2.99 48.27
#